data_AF-A0A2E7M8T4-F1
#
_entry.id   AF-A0A2E7M8T4-F1
#
_cell.length_a   1.000
_cell.length_b   1.000
_cell.length_c   1.000
_cell.angle_alpha   90.00
_cell.angle_beta   90.00
_cell.angle_gamma   90.00
#
_symmetry.space_group_name_H-M   'P 1'
#
loop_
_entity.id
_entity.type
_entity.pdbx_description
1 polymer ?
#
loop_
_entity_poly.entity_id
_entity_poly.type
_entity_poly.pdbx_seq_one_letter_code
_entity_poly.pdbx_strand_id
1 'polypeptide(L)'
;MKREQLLGVGLLLVLWLGCGPQRERNNDQGGDDDDSADDGSVTDDDDSAGDDAAAGDSAVIVRTVPEPSEPDFFFRSNLEVEWSLPPNEASLDLRDAAGSAVGGSTEMENSGRTLVFDPDDDLSPSSQYTVTVSWSGDDSPLVFEFSTGSYGEQLDGAAEQGLVGRVFNLDLTAGNFVEPPGVGAILQSQIDDVAILFTMTAESNFDPASQPGLHILGAVGEIDGGQVSTDACSETLGFTYGADGVLGTSDDSPARWENPSMELGPTTLELNLSGLATTIEDLLISGAFHPELDDMQGGVFEGKIDTRPLAPVLDPEGGEDALCALILQTVGVDCEPCNDDGTEPFCLDLVIEDIPGVRVDGLSITPTTCVDIINSFVADGTTCQEAAEAYDADADADGVLDGTYPGCPAYPGS
;
A
#
# COMPACT_ATOMS: atom_id res chain seq x y z
N MET A 1 -26.12 -15.19 -49.98
CA MET A 1 -25.56 -16.53 -49.73
C MET A 1 -24.71 -16.39 -48.48
N LYS A 2 -25.22 -16.53 -47.25
CA LYS A 2 -25.71 -17.72 -46.51
C LYS A 2 -24.71 -18.89 -46.45
N ARG A 3 -24.03 -18.99 -45.29
CA ARG A 3 -23.63 -20.17 -44.47
C ARG A 3 -22.73 -19.63 -43.34
N GLU A 4 -23.09 -19.53 -42.05
CA GLU A 4 -23.61 -20.51 -41.06
C GLU A 4 -22.79 -21.79 -40.92
N GLN A 5 -21.94 -21.86 -39.86
CA GLN A 5 -21.59 -22.96 -38.93
C GLN A 5 -20.79 -22.29 -37.78
N LEU A 6 -21.08 -22.28 -36.47
CA LEU A 6 -21.81 -23.12 -35.50
C LEU A 6 -21.08 -24.44 -35.11
N LEU A 7 -20.20 -24.31 -34.10
CA LEU A 7 -19.67 -25.31 -33.15
C LEU A 7 -19.02 -24.48 -32.02
N GLY A 8 -19.38 -24.54 -30.73
CA GLY A 8 -20.00 -25.61 -29.96
C GLY A 8 -18.94 -26.33 -29.11
N VAL A 9 -18.36 -25.65 -28.13
CA VAL A 9 -17.52 -26.28 -27.08
C VAL A 9 -18.04 -25.81 -25.73
N GLY A 10 -18.63 -26.75 -25.00
CA GLY A 10 -19.13 -26.56 -23.65
C GLY A 10 -17.98 -26.55 -22.66
N LEU A 11 -17.93 -25.50 -21.83
CA LEU A 11 -17.07 -25.45 -20.67
C LEU A 11 -17.86 -26.01 -19.47
N LEU A 12 -17.34 -27.11 -18.95
CA LEU A 12 -17.87 -27.86 -17.82
C LEU A 12 -17.46 -27.12 -16.53
N LEU A 13 -18.39 -26.39 -15.92
CA LEU A 13 -18.17 -25.77 -14.62
C LEU A 13 -18.31 -26.85 -13.53
N VAL A 14 -17.19 -27.31 -12.99
CA VAL A 14 -17.16 -28.19 -11.80
C VAL A 14 -17.15 -27.29 -10.58
N LEU A 15 -18.32 -27.12 -9.96
CA LEU A 15 -18.47 -26.53 -8.63
C LEU A 15 -17.87 -27.48 -7.58
N TRP A 16 -16.75 -27.09 -6.98
CA TRP A 16 -16.30 -27.63 -5.70
C TRP A 16 -16.95 -26.81 -4.58
N LEU A 17 -18.01 -27.38 -3.99
CA LEU A 17 -18.58 -26.95 -2.72
C LEU A 17 -17.77 -27.61 -1.60
N GLY A 18 -16.81 -26.88 -1.05
CA GLY A 18 -16.15 -27.22 0.21
C GLY A 18 -17.08 -26.93 1.39
N CYS A 19 -17.52 -27.99 2.07
CA CYS A 19 -18.24 -27.93 3.33
C CYS A 19 -17.36 -27.37 4.45
N GLY A 20 -17.73 -26.22 5.03
CA GLY A 20 -17.35 -25.82 6.38
C GLY A 20 -18.57 -25.89 7.31
N PRO A 21 -18.44 -26.39 8.56
CA PRO A 21 -19.59 -26.65 9.42
C PRO A 21 -20.24 -25.35 9.91
N GLN A 22 -21.52 -25.17 9.59
CA GLN A 22 -22.37 -24.14 10.20
C GLN A 22 -22.51 -24.40 11.71
N ARG A 23 -22.08 -23.43 12.50
CA ARG A 23 -22.34 -23.36 13.94
C ARG A 23 -23.79 -22.89 14.13
N GLU A 24 -24.70 -23.84 14.36
CA GLU A 24 -26.08 -23.58 14.76
C GLU A 24 -26.10 -22.75 16.04
N ARG A 25 -26.49 -21.47 15.94
CA ARG A 25 -26.96 -20.69 17.08
C ARG A 25 -28.40 -21.10 17.35
N ASN A 26 -28.58 -22.09 18.21
CA ASN A 26 -29.88 -22.39 18.80
C ASN A 26 -30.27 -21.22 19.72
N ASN A 27 -31.30 -20.51 19.27
CA ASN A 27 -32.06 -19.56 20.03
C ASN A 27 -33.06 -20.36 20.87
N ASP A 28 -32.73 -20.65 22.12
CA ASP A 28 -33.66 -21.29 23.06
C ASP A 28 -34.11 -20.26 24.11
N GLN A 29 -35.42 -20.06 24.11
CA GLN A 29 -36.18 -19.17 24.97
C GLN A 29 -36.88 -20.00 26.04
N GLY A 30 -36.84 -19.53 27.28
CA GLY A 30 -37.66 -20.03 28.40
C GLY A 30 -36.90 -21.01 29.28
N GLY A 31 -36.99 -20.98 30.59
CA GLY A 31 -37.83 -20.24 31.51
C GLY A 31 -37.57 -20.78 32.91
N ASP A 32 -38.13 -20.07 33.89
CA ASP A 32 -38.57 -20.54 35.20
C ASP A 32 -37.50 -20.86 36.27
N ASP A 33 -37.56 -20.03 37.32
CA ASP A 33 -37.85 -20.39 38.71
C ASP A 33 -37.12 -21.61 39.32
N ASP A 34 -36.33 -21.38 40.36
CA ASP A 34 -36.75 -21.75 41.71
C ASP A 34 -35.68 -21.45 42.78
N ASP A 35 -36.19 -20.93 43.89
CA ASP A 35 -35.55 -20.78 45.18
C ASP A 35 -34.86 -22.07 45.66
N SER A 36 -33.77 -21.93 46.41
CA SER A 36 -33.65 -22.52 47.76
C SER A 36 -32.33 -22.15 48.41
N ALA A 37 -32.45 -21.56 49.59
CA ALA A 37 -31.40 -21.46 50.59
C ALA A 37 -30.86 -22.85 50.96
N ASP A 38 -29.54 -22.97 51.14
CA ASP A 38 -29.00 -23.90 52.12
C ASP A 38 -27.78 -23.30 52.81
N ASP A 39 -27.89 -23.22 54.13
CA ASP A 39 -26.82 -22.93 55.07
C ASP A 39 -26.16 -24.26 55.43
N GLY A 40 -24.83 -24.30 55.45
CA GLY A 40 -24.14 -25.53 55.80
C GLY A 40 -22.66 -25.32 55.99
N SER A 41 -22.30 -24.79 57.16
CA SER A 41 -20.93 -24.81 57.68
C SER A 41 -20.36 -26.23 57.69
N VAL A 42 -19.25 -26.46 56.98
CA VAL A 42 -18.30 -27.53 57.30
C VAL A 42 -16.89 -26.96 57.18
N THR A 43 -16.34 -26.67 58.35
CA THR A 43 -14.89 -26.69 58.61
C THR A 43 -14.34 -28.04 58.22
N ASP A 44 -13.29 -28.07 57.40
CA ASP A 44 -12.16 -28.98 57.60
C ASP A 44 -10.93 -28.35 56.94
N ASP A 45 -10.08 -27.83 57.82
CA ASP A 45 -8.66 -27.59 57.60
C ASP A 45 -8.01 -28.93 57.20
N ASP A 46 -7.46 -29.03 55.99
CA ASP A 46 -6.39 -29.99 55.73
C ASP A 46 -5.40 -29.39 54.73
N ASP A 47 -4.29 -28.96 55.33
CA ASP A 47 -3.06 -28.47 54.75
C ASP A 47 -2.45 -29.44 53.74
N SER A 48 -2.81 -29.31 52.47
CA SER A 48 -1.96 -29.75 51.36
C SER A 48 -1.26 -28.55 50.74
N ALA A 49 -0.38 -27.94 51.53
CA ALA A 49 0.70 -27.11 51.02
C ALA A 49 1.70 -28.03 50.29
N GLY A 50 1.45 -28.31 49.03
CA GLY A 50 2.30 -29.17 48.22
C GLY A 50 1.89 -29.18 46.75
N ASP A 51 2.69 -28.47 45.95
CA ASP A 51 2.93 -28.73 44.53
C ASP A 51 1.93 -28.22 43.46
N ASP A 52 1.12 -27.20 43.76
CA ASP A 52 0.64 -26.30 42.68
C ASP A 52 1.70 -25.22 42.41
N ALA A 53 2.91 -25.66 42.07
CA ALA A 53 3.76 -24.86 41.20
C ALA A 53 2.98 -24.78 39.89
N ALA A 54 2.10 -23.78 39.78
CA ALA A 54 1.37 -23.46 38.57
C ALA A 54 2.36 -23.66 37.43
N ALA A 55 2.10 -24.67 36.58
CA ALA A 55 2.92 -24.96 35.42
C ALA A 55 3.10 -23.62 34.73
N GLY A 56 4.30 -23.05 34.89
CA GLY A 56 4.54 -21.66 34.60
C GLY A 56 4.21 -21.48 33.14
N ASP A 57 3.27 -20.59 32.85
CA ASP A 57 2.91 -20.23 31.49
C ASP A 57 4.19 -19.77 30.79
N SER A 58 4.81 -20.68 30.03
CA SER A 58 6.02 -20.42 29.29
C SER A 58 5.66 -19.66 28.03
N ALA A 59 6.51 -18.72 27.63
CA ALA A 59 6.35 -18.02 26.36
C ALA A 59 6.48 -19.05 25.23
N VAL A 60 5.44 -19.16 24.41
CA VAL A 60 5.38 -20.03 23.22
C VAL A 60 5.33 -19.12 22.00
N ILE A 61 6.16 -19.40 20.99
CA ILE A 61 6.11 -18.68 19.72
C ILE A 61 4.76 -18.95 19.05
N VAL A 62 4.02 -17.89 18.73
CA VAL A 62 2.70 -17.96 18.07
C VAL A 62 2.77 -17.55 16.59
N ARG A 63 3.79 -16.77 16.20
CA ARG A 63 3.99 -16.31 14.81
C ARG A 63 5.48 -16.09 14.57
N THR A 64 5.91 -16.39 13.35
CA THR A 64 7.20 -15.94 12.80
C THR A 64 6.98 -15.33 11.44
N VAL A 65 7.74 -14.28 11.12
CA VAL A 65 7.87 -13.70 9.79
C VAL A 65 9.36 -13.72 9.45
N PRO A 66 9.77 -14.41 8.37
CA PRO A 66 8.96 -15.30 7.52
C PRO A 66 8.43 -16.54 8.27
N GLU A 67 7.45 -17.22 7.65
CA GLU A 67 7.04 -18.55 8.10
C GLU A 67 8.16 -19.60 7.80
N PRO A 68 8.26 -20.69 8.59
CA PRO A 68 9.22 -21.74 8.30
C PRO A 68 9.02 -22.34 6.90
N SER A 69 10.10 -22.40 6.13
CA SER A 69 10.14 -22.84 4.73
C SER A 69 9.47 -21.91 3.72
N GLU A 70 9.24 -20.63 4.07
CA GLU A 70 8.81 -19.61 3.12
C GLU A 70 9.80 -19.50 1.94
N PRO A 71 9.38 -19.71 0.68
CA PRO A 71 10.30 -19.74 -0.46
C PRO A 71 10.59 -18.36 -1.07
N ASP A 72 9.75 -17.37 -0.81
CA ASP A 72 9.73 -16.10 -1.54
C ASP A 72 9.64 -14.90 -0.59
N PHE A 73 10.49 -14.90 0.44
CA PHE A 73 10.54 -13.78 1.38
C PHE A 73 11.14 -12.53 0.73
N PHE A 74 10.51 -11.37 0.94
CA PHE A 74 11.02 -10.12 0.38
C PHE A 74 12.35 -9.74 1.03
N PHE A 75 13.34 -9.44 0.19
CA PHE A 75 14.74 -9.36 0.60
C PHE A 75 15.08 -8.16 1.51
N ARG A 76 14.21 -7.14 1.59
CA ARG A 76 14.36 -5.98 2.49
C ARG A 76 13.47 -6.04 3.73
N SER A 77 12.66 -7.08 3.87
CA SER A 77 11.72 -7.16 4.99
C SER A 77 12.42 -7.52 6.29
N ASN A 78 11.90 -6.96 7.38
CA ASN A 78 12.29 -7.32 8.74
C ASN A 78 11.81 -8.72 9.11
N LEU A 79 12.54 -9.36 10.03
CA LEU A 79 12.13 -10.63 10.59
C LEU A 79 11.40 -10.39 11.91
N GLU A 80 10.28 -11.06 12.13
CA GLU A 80 9.49 -10.94 13.35
C GLU A 80 9.31 -12.30 14.03
N VAL A 81 9.32 -12.29 15.36
CA VAL A 81 8.90 -13.43 16.17
C VAL A 81 7.96 -12.92 17.25
N GLU A 82 6.74 -13.46 17.29
CA GLU A 82 5.75 -13.13 18.32
C GLU A 82 5.56 -14.32 19.27
N TRP A 83 5.50 -14.04 20.58
CA TRP A 83 5.19 -15.02 21.62
C TRP A 83 3.81 -14.79 22.24
N SER A 84 3.19 -15.85 22.76
CA SER A 84 1.95 -15.79 23.54
C SER A 84 2.07 -14.90 24.78
N LEU A 85 3.27 -14.83 25.37
CA LEU A 85 3.62 -14.03 26.54
C LEU A 85 5.02 -13.45 26.38
N PRO A 86 5.37 -12.34 27.06
CA PRO A 86 6.72 -11.77 26.98
C PRO A 86 7.82 -12.80 27.34
N PRO A 87 8.76 -13.10 26.43
CA PRO A 87 9.84 -14.05 26.69
C PRO A 87 10.93 -13.43 27.59
N ASN A 88 11.67 -14.28 28.30
CA ASN A 88 12.90 -13.86 28.98
C ASN A 88 14.13 -14.23 28.14
N GLU A 89 15.09 -13.31 28.05
CA GLU A 89 16.36 -13.51 27.33
C GLU A 89 16.18 -13.89 25.85
N ALA A 90 15.18 -13.30 25.17
CA ALA A 90 14.96 -13.53 23.75
C ALA A 90 16.10 -12.96 22.89
N SER A 91 16.52 -13.72 21.90
CA SER A 91 17.53 -13.34 20.90
C SER A 91 17.28 -14.06 19.57
N LEU A 92 17.74 -13.45 18.48
CA LEU A 92 17.65 -13.99 17.12
C LEU A 92 19.04 -13.92 16.46
N ASP A 93 19.47 -15.03 15.86
CA ASP A 93 20.67 -15.14 15.02
C ASP A 93 20.24 -15.54 13.60
N LEU A 94 20.64 -14.75 12.60
CA LEU A 94 20.39 -15.01 11.20
C LEU A 94 21.68 -15.42 10.49
N ARG A 95 21.64 -16.50 9.72
CA ARG A 95 22.78 -16.99 8.93
C ARG A 95 22.44 -17.21 7.47
N ASP A 96 23.39 -16.91 6.60
CA ASP A 96 23.31 -17.23 5.18
C ASP A 96 23.54 -18.73 4.91
N ALA A 97 23.35 -19.16 3.66
CA ALA A 97 23.58 -20.53 3.23
C ALA A 97 25.03 -21.03 3.41
N ALA A 98 26.02 -20.13 3.57
CA ALA A 98 27.40 -20.48 3.88
C ALA A 98 27.66 -20.61 5.40
N GLY A 99 26.67 -20.32 6.24
CA GLY A 99 26.74 -20.30 7.69
C GLY A 99 27.34 -19.02 8.28
N SER A 100 27.58 -17.99 7.46
CA SER A 100 28.04 -16.68 7.91
C SER A 100 26.90 -15.96 8.62
N ALA A 101 27.22 -15.22 9.69
CA ALA A 101 26.21 -14.40 10.37
C ALA A 101 25.86 -13.18 9.51
N VAL A 102 24.56 -12.89 9.38
CA VAL A 102 24.03 -11.66 8.78
C VAL A 102 24.00 -10.58 9.88
N GLY A 103 24.52 -9.39 9.58
CA GLY A 103 24.48 -8.24 10.50
C GLY A 103 23.06 -7.71 10.66
N GLY A 104 22.77 -7.10 11.80
CA GLY A 104 21.48 -6.49 12.08
C GLY A 104 21.28 -6.17 13.55
N SER A 105 20.17 -5.52 13.83
CA SER A 105 19.75 -5.14 15.18
C SER A 105 18.47 -5.88 15.58
N THR A 106 18.29 -6.12 16.88
CA THR A 106 17.06 -6.70 17.41
C THR A 106 16.40 -5.73 18.38
N GLU A 107 15.11 -5.48 18.21
CA GLU A 107 14.31 -4.67 19.12
C GLU A 107 13.07 -5.45 19.59
N MET A 108 12.72 -5.29 20.86
CA MET A 108 11.47 -5.81 21.40
C MET A 108 10.43 -4.69 21.35
N GLU A 109 9.31 -4.92 20.67
CA GLU A 109 8.22 -3.94 20.60
C GLU A 109 7.67 -3.58 21.99
N ASN A 110 6.94 -2.47 22.08
CA ASN A 110 6.33 -1.97 23.32
C ASN A 110 5.41 -2.98 24.03
N SER A 111 4.85 -3.95 23.29
CA SER A 111 4.05 -5.04 23.83
C SER A 111 4.88 -6.02 24.69
N GLY A 112 6.20 -6.05 24.50
CA GLY A 112 7.12 -7.02 25.06
C GLY A 112 6.98 -8.43 24.48
N ARG A 113 6.15 -8.61 23.44
CA ARG A 113 5.78 -9.92 22.87
C ARG A 113 6.31 -10.16 21.47
N THR A 114 6.79 -9.14 20.78
CA THR A 114 7.30 -9.23 19.41
C THR A 114 8.76 -8.80 19.39
N LEU A 115 9.64 -9.68 18.94
CA LEU A 115 11.03 -9.36 18.65
C LEU A 115 11.14 -9.13 17.14
N VAL A 116 11.59 -7.93 16.77
CA VAL A 116 11.88 -7.54 15.39
C VAL A 116 13.39 -7.59 15.20
N PHE A 117 13.85 -8.22 14.12
CA PHE A 117 15.22 -8.16 13.66
C PHE A 117 15.28 -7.39 12.35
N ASP A 118 16.05 -6.32 12.35
CA ASP A 118 16.30 -5.41 11.23
C ASP A 118 17.72 -5.65 10.70
N PRO A 119 17.88 -6.30 9.53
CA PRO A 119 19.19 -6.53 8.92
C PRO A 119 19.95 -5.22 8.62
N ASP A 120 21.26 -5.20 8.85
CA ASP A 120 22.08 -3.99 8.56
C ASP A 120 22.19 -3.68 7.05
N ASP A 121 22.03 -4.73 6.22
CA ASP A 121 22.08 -4.69 4.76
C ASP A 121 20.92 -5.53 4.20
N ASP A 122 20.43 -5.16 3.01
CA ASP A 122 19.49 -5.95 2.21
C ASP A 122 19.94 -7.43 2.12
N LEU A 123 19.00 -8.36 2.32
CA LEU A 123 19.28 -9.78 2.14
C LEU A 123 19.63 -10.05 0.67
N SER A 124 20.57 -10.96 0.41
CA SER A 124 20.83 -11.40 -0.96
C SER A 124 19.59 -12.09 -1.54
N PRO A 125 19.17 -11.77 -2.77
CA PRO A 125 18.02 -12.39 -3.43
C PRO A 125 18.30 -13.87 -3.76
N SER A 126 17.25 -14.64 -4.02
CA SER A 126 17.30 -16.07 -4.39
C SER A 126 18.22 -16.91 -3.49
N SER A 127 18.25 -16.59 -2.20
CA SER A 127 19.20 -17.15 -1.23
C SER A 127 18.48 -17.79 -0.05
N GLN A 128 19.05 -18.88 0.47
CA GLN A 128 18.53 -19.57 1.64
C GLN A 128 19.16 -19.00 2.92
N TYR A 129 18.34 -18.86 3.96
CA TYR A 129 18.77 -18.41 5.28
C TYR A 129 18.32 -19.37 6.38
N THR A 130 19.06 -19.40 7.47
CA THR A 130 18.72 -20.14 8.70
C THR A 130 18.55 -19.15 9.86
N VAL A 131 17.38 -19.20 10.50
CA VAL A 131 17.07 -18.40 11.70
C VAL A 131 17.19 -19.30 12.93
N THR A 132 17.89 -18.81 13.95
CA THR A 132 17.92 -19.42 15.28
C THR A 132 17.39 -18.45 16.32
N VAL A 133 16.24 -18.77 16.91
CA VAL A 133 15.59 -17.97 17.96
C VAL A 133 15.80 -18.66 19.30
N SER A 134 16.37 -17.95 20.27
CA SER A 134 16.64 -18.48 21.62
C SER A 134 15.93 -17.65 22.67
N TRP A 135 15.28 -18.31 23.63
CA TRP A 135 14.67 -17.70 24.83
C TRP A 135 14.73 -18.66 26.03
N SER A 136 14.32 -18.21 27.22
CA SER A 136 14.16 -19.08 28.39
C SER A 136 12.83 -19.84 28.33
N GLY A 137 12.80 -20.97 27.60
CA GLY A 137 11.64 -21.87 27.51
C GLY A 137 12.04 -23.28 27.08
N ASP A 138 11.17 -24.26 27.31
CA ASP A 138 11.48 -25.68 27.05
C ASP A 138 11.64 -25.99 25.55
N ASP A 139 10.99 -25.23 24.67
CA ASP A 139 11.06 -25.38 23.21
C ASP A 139 12.19 -24.55 22.56
N SER A 140 13.07 -23.95 23.37
CA SER A 140 14.19 -23.13 22.91
C SER A 140 15.48 -23.96 22.74
N PRO A 141 16.29 -23.69 21.69
CA PRO A 141 16.04 -22.74 20.61
C PRO A 141 15.12 -23.31 19.51
N LEU A 142 14.35 -22.42 18.87
CA LEU A 142 13.68 -22.72 17.61
C LEU A 142 14.66 -22.46 16.45
N VAL A 143 14.81 -23.42 15.55
CA VAL A 143 15.61 -23.28 14.33
C VAL A 143 14.75 -23.57 13.12
N PHE A 144 14.73 -22.66 12.16
CA PHE A 144 14.03 -22.84 10.89
C PHE A 144 14.79 -22.19 9.74
N GLU A 145 14.38 -22.53 8.51
CA GLU A 145 14.96 -22.00 7.28
C GLU A 145 13.88 -21.28 6.48
N PHE A 146 14.28 -20.30 5.67
CA PHE A 146 13.46 -19.67 4.64
C PHE A 146 14.34 -19.35 3.43
N SER A 147 13.75 -18.91 2.33
CA SER A 147 14.46 -18.39 1.17
C SER A 147 13.88 -17.04 0.75
N THR A 148 14.74 -16.15 0.27
CA THR A 148 14.31 -14.92 -0.35
C THR A 148 13.93 -15.14 -1.80
N GLY A 149 13.02 -14.30 -2.29
CA GLY A 149 12.59 -14.26 -3.69
C GLY A 149 13.65 -13.78 -4.68
N SER A 150 13.24 -13.74 -5.94
CA SER A 150 13.98 -13.13 -7.06
C SER A 150 13.93 -11.60 -7.04
N TYR A 151 13.07 -10.98 -6.23
CA TYR A 151 13.12 -9.54 -5.99
C TYR A 151 14.48 -9.15 -5.41
N GLY A 152 15.08 -8.09 -5.96
CA GLY A 152 16.45 -7.67 -5.64
C GLY A 152 17.51 -8.21 -6.60
N GLU A 153 17.18 -9.17 -7.47
CA GLU A 153 18.09 -9.55 -8.56
C GLU A 153 18.25 -8.39 -9.56
N GLN A 154 19.49 -8.15 -9.99
CA GLN A 154 19.76 -7.08 -10.95
C GLN A 154 19.10 -7.37 -12.31
N LEU A 155 18.37 -6.38 -12.82
CA LEU A 155 17.88 -6.34 -14.19
C LEU A 155 19.06 -6.16 -15.14
N ASP A 156 19.10 -6.95 -16.21
CA ASP A 156 20.03 -6.66 -17.29
C ASP A 156 19.55 -5.48 -18.15
N GLY A 157 20.43 -4.95 -19.00
CA GLY A 157 20.09 -3.79 -19.83
C GLY A 157 18.93 -4.03 -20.81
N ALA A 158 18.56 -5.28 -21.12
CA ALA A 158 17.38 -5.55 -21.93
C ALA A 158 16.10 -5.50 -21.08
N ALA A 159 16.16 -6.01 -19.85
CA ALA A 159 15.10 -5.93 -18.86
C ALA A 159 14.83 -4.47 -18.43
N GLU A 160 15.88 -3.69 -18.15
CA GLU A 160 15.76 -2.25 -17.85
C GLU A 160 15.02 -1.50 -18.97
N GLN A 161 15.39 -1.74 -20.23
CA GLN A 161 14.69 -1.14 -21.38
C GLN A 161 13.27 -1.66 -21.55
N GLY A 162 12.97 -2.86 -21.02
CA GLY A 162 11.64 -3.44 -21.00
C GLY A 162 10.68 -2.81 -19.98
N LEU A 163 11.17 -1.95 -19.10
CA LEU A 163 10.37 -1.14 -18.17
C LEU A 163 9.76 0.08 -18.86
N VAL A 164 10.38 0.61 -19.91
CA VAL A 164 9.92 1.80 -20.62
C VAL A 164 8.56 1.54 -21.29
N GLY A 165 7.59 2.41 -21.03
CA GLY A 165 6.23 2.33 -21.56
C GLY A 165 5.38 1.22 -20.93
N ARG A 166 5.90 0.52 -19.92
CA ARG A 166 5.14 -0.49 -19.17
C ARG A 166 4.39 0.18 -18.04
N VAL A 167 3.09 -0.08 -17.98
CA VAL A 167 2.21 0.46 -16.94
C VAL A 167 2.12 -0.51 -15.76
N PHE A 168 2.32 0.02 -14.57
CA PHE A 168 2.12 -0.65 -13.30
C PHE A 168 1.03 0.06 -12.51
N ASN A 169 0.19 -0.72 -11.81
CA ASN A 169 -0.79 -0.24 -10.85
C ASN A 169 -0.23 -0.43 -9.44
N LEU A 170 -0.07 0.66 -8.69
CA LEU A 170 0.22 0.61 -7.26
C LEU A 170 -1.08 0.29 -6.53
N ASP A 171 -1.19 -0.94 -6.06
CA ASP A 171 -2.37 -1.39 -5.32
C ASP A 171 -2.26 -0.98 -3.85
N LEU A 172 -2.64 0.25 -3.56
CA LEU A 172 -2.64 0.80 -2.21
C LEU A 172 -3.56 0.03 -1.26
N THR A 173 -4.56 -0.69 -1.77
CA THR A 173 -5.49 -1.47 -0.94
C THR A 173 -4.83 -2.72 -0.37
N ALA A 174 -3.83 -3.27 -1.09
CA ALA A 174 -3.06 -4.43 -0.66
C ALA A 174 -1.88 -4.08 0.26
N GLY A 175 -1.52 -2.79 0.37
CA GLY A 175 -0.46 -2.32 1.25
C GLY A 175 -0.83 -2.34 2.73
N ASN A 176 0.20 -2.33 3.58
CA ASN A 176 0.09 -2.25 5.03
C ASN A 176 0.14 -0.79 5.49
N PHE A 177 -0.94 -0.29 6.09
CA PHE A 177 -1.00 1.08 6.59
C PHE A 177 -0.35 1.15 7.98
N VAL A 178 0.88 1.67 8.01
CA VAL A 178 1.70 1.77 9.22
C VAL A 178 1.37 3.05 9.97
N GLU A 179 1.29 4.18 9.24
CA GLU A 179 1.00 5.47 9.84
C GLU A 179 -0.19 6.16 9.13
N PRO A 180 -1.15 6.70 9.91
CA PRO A 180 -1.31 6.51 11.35
C PRO A 180 -1.86 5.09 11.68
N PRO A 181 -1.53 4.53 12.86
CA PRO A 181 -1.96 3.18 13.20
C PRO A 181 -3.49 3.08 13.29
N GLY A 182 -4.06 2.08 12.60
CA GLY A 182 -5.48 1.74 12.68
C GLY A 182 -6.41 2.48 11.71
N VAL A 183 -5.91 3.42 10.89
CA VAL A 183 -6.76 4.07 9.87
C VAL A 183 -6.88 3.29 8.58
N GLY A 184 -6.02 2.28 8.36
CA GLY A 184 -5.95 1.54 7.11
C GLY A 184 -7.30 1.06 6.59
N ALA A 185 -8.12 0.43 7.44
CA ALA A 185 -9.44 -0.05 7.04
C ALA A 185 -10.40 1.08 6.59
N ILE A 186 -10.26 2.29 7.13
CA ILE A 186 -11.07 3.45 6.73
C ILE A 186 -10.59 3.95 5.37
N LEU A 187 -9.29 4.20 5.22
CA LEU A 187 -8.71 4.73 3.99
C LEU A 187 -8.86 3.73 2.83
N GLN A 188 -8.57 2.45 3.05
CA GLN A 188 -8.76 1.37 2.06
C GLN A 188 -10.19 1.34 1.52
N SER A 189 -11.20 1.58 2.36
CA SER A 189 -12.60 1.61 1.91
C SER A 189 -12.95 2.79 0.99
N GLN A 190 -12.15 3.86 1.03
CA GLN A 190 -12.36 5.05 0.20
C GLN A 190 -11.58 4.98 -1.12
N ILE A 191 -10.57 4.12 -1.21
CA ILE A 191 -9.67 4.01 -2.37
C ILE A 191 -9.83 2.67 -3.13
N ASP A 192 -10.79 1.81 -2.76
CA ASP A 192 -10.98 0.46 -3.33
C ASP A 192 -11.12 0.44 -4.87
N ASP A 193 -11.72 1.50 -5.43
CA ASP A 193 -11.95 1.62 -6.88
C ASP A 193 -10.89 2.49 -7.59
N VAL A 194 -9.91 3.05 -6.87
CA VAL A 194 -8.91 3.97 -7.42
C VAL A 194 -7.63 3.22 -7.80
N ALA A 195 -7.17 3.39 -9.04
CA ALA A 195 -5.89 2.89 -9.50
C ALA A 195 -4.86 4.02 -9.60
N ILE A 196 -3.70 3.86 -8.97
CA ILE A 196 -2.55 4.76 -9.17
C ILE A 196 -1.60 4.10 -10.15
N LEU A 197 -1.61 4.62 -11.38
CA LEU A 197 -0.85 4.05 -12.49
C LEU A 197 0.43 4.84 -12.69
N PHE A 198 1.51 4.14 -13.04
CA PHE A 198 2.74 4.79 -13.46
C PHE A 198 3.46 4.00 -14.57
N THR A 199 4.25 4.71 -15.35
CA THR A 199 5.13 4.16 -16.38
C THR A 199 6.44 4.93 -16.42
N MET A 200 7.53 4.22 -16.71
CA MET A 200 8.81 4.83 -17.07
C MET A 200 8.72 5.34 -18.50
N THR A 201 9.17 6.58 -18.74
CA THR A 201 9.16 7.22 -20.05
C THR A 201 10.42 6.88 -20.86
N ALA A 202 10.43 7.20 -22.16
CA ALA A 202 11.55 6.90 -23.05
C ALA A 202 12.81 7.72 -22.76
N GLU A 203 12.66 8.80 -22.00
CA GLU A 203 13.68 9.73 -21.55
C GLU A 203 14.43 9.19 -20.31
N SER A 204 13.92 8.13 -19.68
CA SER A 204 14.51 7.51 -18.51
C SER A 204 15.92 6.97 -18.79
N ASN A 205 16.82 7.18 -17.83
CA ASN A 205 18.17 6.65 -17.84
C ASN A 205 18.39 5.71 -16.65
N PHE A 206 18.71 4.46 -16.95
CA PHE A 206 18.95 3.40 -15.98
C PHE A 206 20.42 3.28 -15.56
N ASP A 207 21.30 4.19 -16.01
CA ASP A 207 22.67 4.26 -15.51
C ASP A 207 22.73 5.05 -14.19
N PRO A 208 22.98 4.41 -13.03
CA PRO A 208 23.03 5.10 -11.74
C PRO A 208 24.14 6.16 -11.66
N ALA A 209 25.15 6.10 -12.54
CA ALA A 209 26.20 7.11 -12.62
C ALA A 209 25.83 8.32 -13.48
N SER A 210 24.75 8.26 -14.25
CA SER A 210 24.37 9.26 -15.24
C SER A 210 23.01 9.89 -14.93
N GLN A 211 23.02 11.17 -14.55
CA GLN A 211 21.83 12.02 -14.52
C GLN A 211 21.23 12.16 -15.95
N PRO A 212 19.91 12.33 -16.15
CA PRO A 212 18.92 12.76 -15.14
C PRO A 212 18.38 11.67 -14.19
N GLY A 213 18.29 10.39 -14.58
CA GLY A 213 17.64 9.35 -13.76
C GLY A 213 16.37 8.83 -14.43
N LEU A 214 15.39 8.33 -13.67
CA LEU A 214 14.13 7.85 -14.23
C LEU A 214 13.13 8.99 -14.37
N HIS A 215 12.48 9.05 -15.53
CA HIS A 215 11.37 9.95 -15.75
C HIS A 215 10.08 9.14 -15.72
N ILE A 216 9.23 9.42 -14.74
CA ILE A 216 8.01 8.68 -14.48
C ILE A 216 6.81 9.55 -14.86
N LEU A 217 5.89 8.96 -15.61
CA LEU A 217 4.58 9.51 -15.92
C LEU A 217 3.52 8.67 -15.21
N GLY A 218 2.62 9.32 -14.50
CA GLY A 218 1.50 8.71 -13.80
C GLY A 218 0.15 9.01 -14.43
N ALA A 219 -0.85 8.29 -13.98
CA ALA A 219 -2.25 8.58 -14.24
C ALA A 219 -3.10 8.05 -13.09
N VAL A 220 -4.25 8.69 -12.85
CA VAL A 220 -5.30 8.10 -12.04
C VAL A 220 -6.16 7.21 -12.95
N GLY A 221 -6.61 6.10 -12.41
CA GLY A 221 -7.48 5.16 -13.09
C GLY A 221 -8.55 4.62 -12.17
N GLU A 222 -9.34 3.71 -12.72
CA GLU A 222 -10.41 3.00 -12.03
C GLU A 222 -10.20 1.49 -12.13
N ILE A 223 -10.71 0.77 -11.14
CA ILE A 223 -10.75 -0.69 -11.11
C ILE A 223 -12.21 -1.14 -11.19
N ASP A 224 -12.66 -1.67 -12.33
CA ASP A 224 -14.01 -2.24 -12.47
C ASP A 224 -13.93 -3.74 -12.78
N GLY A 225 -14.47 -4.56 -11.87
CA GLY A 225 -14.47 -6.01 -12.02
C GLY A 225 -13.07 -6.63 -12.13
N GLY A 226 -12.07 -6.00 -11.53
CA GLY A 226 -10.65 -6.38 -11.60
C GLY A 226 -9.95 -5.96 -12.89
N GLN A 227 -10.61 -5.20 -13.76
CA GLN A 227 -9.99 -4.59 -14.92
C GLN A 227 -9.58 -3.16 -14.57
N VAL A 228 -8.31 -2.85 -14.79
CA VAL A 228 -7.75 -1.52 -14.55
C VAL A 228 -7.81 -0.70 -15.84
N SER A 229 -8.27 0.55 -15.75
CA SER A 229 -8.29 1.51 -16.86
C SER A 229 -7.84 2.90 -16.43
N THR A 230 -7.20 3.66 -17.32
CA THR A 230 -6.89 5.08 -17.12
C THR A 230 -8.14 5.93 -17.29
N ASP A 231 -8.29 6.99 -16.48
CA ASP A 231 -9.26 8.04 -16.77
C ASP A 231 -8.74 8.96 -17.87
N ALA A 232 -9.38 8.93 -19.04
CA ALA A 232 -9.02 9.79 -20.18
C ALA A 232 -9.40 11.26 -19.98
N CYS A 233 -10.20 11.56 -18.95
CA CYS A 233 -10.67 12.89 -18.61
C CYS A 233 -9.93 13.50 -17.40
N SER A 234 -8.89 12.82 -16.93
CA SER A 234 -7.96 13.34 -15.93
C SER A 234 -6.62 13.66 -16.57
N GLU A 235 -5.96 14.70 -16.08
CA GLU A 235 -4.59 15.01 -16.50
C GLU A 235 -3.64 13.89 -16.06
N THR A 236 -2.63 13.61 -16.88
CA THR A 236 -1.56 12.72 -16.46
C THR A 236 -0.68 13.38 -15.40
N LEU A 237 -0.19 12.57 -14.47
CA LEU A 237 0.64 13.01 -13.36
C LEU A 237 2.11 13.04 -13.80
N GLY A 238 2.66 14.21 -14.07
CA GLY A 238 4.08 14.38 -14.38
C GLY A 238 4.97 14.25 -13.14
N PHE A 239 5.04 13.07 -12.52
CA PHE A 239 5.73 12.84 -11.23
C PHE A 239 7.15 13.39 -11.14
N THR A 240 7.85 13.40 -12.27
CA THR A 240 9.26 13.82 -12.37
C THR A 240 9.44 15.11 -13.16
N TYR A 241 8.34 15.72 -13.59
CA TYR A 241 8.35 16.90 -14.43
C TYR A 241 8.58 18.14 -13.56
N GLY A 242 9.29 19.11 -14.11
CA GLY A 242 9.52 20.39 -13.45
C GLY A 242 8.25 21.22 -13.32
N ALA A 243 8.42 22.44 -12.80
CA ALA A 243 7.32 23.39 -12.63
C ALA A 243 6.73 23.86 -13.97
N ASP A 244 7.45 23.70 -15.07
CA ASP A 244 6.95 23.98 -16.41
C ASP A 244 6.10 22.85 -17.02
N GLY A 245 6.06 21.68 -16.37
CA GLY A 245 5.34 20.49 -16.81
C GLY A 245 5.94 19.82 -18.04
N VAL A 246 7.09 20.27 -18.55
CA VAL A 246 7.68 19.77 -19.79
C VAL A 246 8.79 18.78 -19.46
N LEU A 247 8.64 17.54 -19.92
CA LEU A 247 9.66 16.52 -19.77
C LEU A 247 10.98 16.87 -20.50
N GLY A 248 12.09 16.60 -19.84
CA GLY A 248 13.46 16.78 -20.33
C GLY A 248 14.03 18.17 -20.11
N THR A 249 13.42 18.98 -19.23
CA THR A 249 13.87 20.32 -18.88
C THR A 249 14.81 20.30 -17.67
N SER A 250 15.43 21.44 -17.38
CA SER A 250 16.43 21.53 -16.31
C SER A 250 15.85 21.57 -14.90
N ASP A 251 14.55 21.80 -14.78
CA ASP A 251 13.79 21.85 -13.53
C ASP A 251 13.08 20.53 -13.21
N ASP A 252 13.17 19.53 -14.09
CA ASP A 252 12.76 18.17 -13.78
C ASP A 252 13.47 17.64 -12.54
N SER A 253 12.74 16.82 -11.78
CA SER A 253 13.23 16.10 -10.60
C SER A 253 13.03 14.59 -10.84
N PRO A 254 13.98 13.95 -11.53
CA PRO A 254 13.88 12.54 -11.90
C PRO A 254 13.95 11.63 -10.66
N ALA A 255 13.27 10.49 -10.75
CA ALA A 255 13.35 9.45 -9.74
C ALA A 255 14.74 8.76 -9.78
N ARG A 256 15.19 8.31 -8.61
CA ARG A 256 16.44 7.57 -8.46
C ARG A 256 16.26 6.13 -8.90
N TRP A 257 17.27 5.59 -9.60
CA TRP A 257 17.36 4.18 -9.97
C TRP A 257 18.52 3.50 -9.25
N GLU A 258 18.21 2.43 -8.53
CA GLU A 258 19.16 1.54 -7.87
C GLU A 258 18.81 0.10 -8.21
N ASN A 259 19.17 -0.32 -9.41
CA ASN A 259 18.79 -1.59 -10.01
C ASN A 259 18.73 -2.77 -9.00
N PRO A 260 17.55 -3.40 -8.77
CA PRO A 260 16.29 -3.26 -9.53
C PRO A 260 15.24 -2.32 -8.91
N SER A 261 15.63 -1.45 -7.98
CA SER A 261 14.73 -0.56 -7.23
C SER A 261 14.64 0.84 -7.80
N MET A 262 13.47 1.46 -7.62
CA MET A 262 13.24 2.88 -7.88
C MET A 262 12.82 3.62 -6.61
N GLU A 263 13.10 4.92 -6.59
CA GLU A 263 12.65 5.84 -5.55
C GLU A 263 12.27 7.18 -6.22
N LEU A 264 11.00 7.53 -6.14
CA LEU A 264 10.43 8.80 -6.55
C LEU A 264 10.25 9.66 -5.31
N GLY A 265 10.66 10.93 -5.39
CA GLY A 265 10.40 11.92 -4.35
C GLY A 265 11.66 12.40 -3.61
N PRO A 266 11.50 13.27 -2.60
CA PRO A 266 10.23 13.87 -2.19
C PRO A 266 9.67 14.81 -3.27
N THR A 267 8.36 14.78 -3.49
CA THR A 267 7.66 15.66 -4.44
C THR A 267 6.28 16.05 -3.93
N THR A 268 5.67 17.07 -4.53
CA THR A 268 4.27 17.43 -4.25
C THR A 268 3.40 16.91 -5.38
N LEU A 269 2.36 16.16 -5.03
CA LEU A 269 1.41 15.61 -5.98
C LEU A 269 0.01 16.19 -5.75
N GLU A 270 -0.56 16.79 -6.77
CA GLU A 270 -1.99 17.11 -6.80
C GLU A 270 -2.74 15.92 -7.40
N LEU A 271 -3.65 15.34 -6.63
CA LEU A 271 -4.55 14.28 -7.06
C LEU A 271 -5.97 14.82 -7.15
N ASN A 272 -6.63 14.57 -8.28
CA ASN A 272 -8.06 14.82 -8.40
C ASN A 272 -8.82 13.50 -8.28
N LEU A 273 -9.50 13.30 -7.15
CA LEU A 273 -10.29 12.10 -6.88
C LEU A 273 -11.76 12.50 -6.84
N SER A 274 -12.53 12.05 -7.83
CA SER A 274 -13.98 12.34 -7.92
C SER A 274 -14.32 13.84 -7.90
N GLY A 275 -13.49 14.68 -8.54
CA GLY A 275 -13.68 16.13 -8.58
C GLY A 275 -13.14 16.89 -7.36
N LEU A 276 -12.47 16.20 -6.44
CA LEU A 276 -11.82 16.79 -5.28
C LEU A 276 -10.32 16.80 -5.49
N ALA A 277 -9.75 17.98 -5.64
CA ALA A 277 -8.31 18.19 -5.66
C ALA A 277 -7.77 18.07 -4.23
N THR A 278 -6.94 17.06 -3.98
CA THR A 278 -6.17 16.89 -2.75
C THR A 278 -4.69 16.96 -3.08
N THR A 279 -3.91 17.53 -2.17
CA THR A 279 -2.46 17.65 -2.31
C THR A 279 -1.79 16.67 -1.35
N ILE A 280 -0.84 15.91 -1.88
CA ILE A 280 0.08 15.08 -1.10
C ILE A 280 1.45 15.76 -1.14
N GLU A 281 1.88 16.28 0.01
CA GLU A 281 3.18 16.89 0.20
C GLU A 281 4.22 15.83 0.59
N ASP A 282 5.49 16.11 0.27
CA ASP A 282 6.63 15.23 0.55
C ASP A 282 6.41 13.78 0.11
N LEU A 283 5.67 13.57 -0.99
CA LEU A 283 5.37 12.27 -1.53
C LEU A 283 6.67 11.53 -1.88
N LEU A 284 6.82 10.36 -1.29
CA LEU A 284 7.84 9.38 -1.59
C LEU A 284 7.19 8.07 -2.03
N ILE A 285 7.58 7.59 -3.21
CA ILE A 285 7.18 6.27 -3.71
C ILE A 285 8.44 5.46 -3.98
N SER A 286 8.57 4.27 -3.41
CA SER A 286 9.67 3.36 -3.71
C SER A 286 9.17 1.96 -4.04
N GLY A 287 10.05 1.10 -4.54
CA GLY A 287 9.77 -0.32 -4.74
C GLY A 287 10.84 -1.03 -5.57
N ALA A 288 10.81 -2.36 -5.61
CA ALA A 288 11.75 -3.20 -6.36
C ALA A 288 11.03 -4.02 -7.44
N PHE A 289 11.49 -3.92 -8.69
CA PHE A 289 10.90 -4.67 -9.79
C PHE A 289 11.33 -6.13 -9.78
N HIS A 290 10.40 -7.01 -10.15
CA HIS A 290 10.73 -8.40 -10.41
C HIS A 290 11.53 -8.53 -11.72
N PRO A 291 12.49 -9.49 -11.84
CA PRO A 291 13.26 -9.69 -13.06
C PRO A 291 12.45 -9.98 -14.33
N GLU A 292 11.24 -10.52 -14.18
CA GLU A 292 10.32 -10.78 -15.31
C GLU A 292 9.49 -9.55 -15.72
N LEU A 293 9.60 -8.44 -14.97
CA LEU A 293 8.90 -7.17 -15.21
C LEU A 293 7.36 -7.31 -15.24
N ASP A 294 6.83 -8.26 -14.49
CA ASP A 294 5.40 -8.52 -14.31
C ASP A 294 4.84 -7.85 -13.06
N ASP A 295 5.66 -7.58 -12.07
CA ASP A 295 5.27 -6.81 -10.90
C ASP A 295 6.46 -6.12 -10.19
N MET A 296 6.12 -5.48 -9.07
CA MET A 296 6.99 -4.79 -8.13
C MET A 296 6.54 -5.15 -6.71
N GLN A 297 7.49 -5.30 -5.79
CA GLN A 297 7.22 -5.55 -4.37
C GLN A 297 8.00 -4.59 -3.46
N GLY A 298 7.60 -4.58 -2.17
CA GLY A 298 8.16 -3.70 -1.15
C GLY A 298 7.92 -2.24 -1.45
N GLY A 299 6.77 -1.93 -2.04
CA GLY A 299 6.42 -0.56 -2.36
C GLY A 299 6.17 0.22 -1.09
N VAL A 300 6.78 1.40 -0.98
CA VAL A 300 6.45 2.37 0.08
C VAL A 300 5.76 3.55 -0.57
N PHE A 301 4.66 3.99 0.01
CA PHE A 301 3.97 5.23 -0.34
C PHE A 301 3.86 6.05 0.95
N GLU A 302 4.65 7.12 1.01
CA GLU A 302 4.75 8.01 2.16
C GLU A 302 4.45 9.44 1.73
N GLY A 303 3.73 10.21 2.54
CA GLY A 303 3.52 11.63 2.32
C GLY A 303 2.49 12.23 3.27
N LYS A 304 2.28 13.54 3.14
CA LYS A 304 1.32 14.32 3.93
C LYS A 304 0.11 14.69 3.10
N ILE A 305 -1.05 14.15 3.42
CA ILE A 305 -2.29 14.45 2.69
C ILE A 305 -3.07 15.58 3.36
N ASP A 306 -3.43 16.61 2.59
CA ASP A 306 -4.40 17.62 3.03
C ASP A 306 -5.81 17.02 3.06
N THR A 307 -6.38 16.95 4.26
CA THR A 307 -7.69 16.33 4.49
C THR A 307 -8.88 17.27 4.27
N ARG A 308 -8.67 18.59 4.14
CA ARG A 308 -9.77 19.57 3.95
C ARG A 308 -10.63 19.27 2.73
N PRO A 309 -10.07 18.93 1.55
CA PRO A 309 -10.88 18.62 0.36
C PRO A 309 -11.72 17.35 0.52
N LEU A 310 -11.34 16.45 1.42
CA LEU A 310 -12.05 15.19 1.68
C LEU A 310 -13.19 15.33 2.68
N ALA A 311 -13.21 16.41 3.47
CA ALA A 311 -14.22 16.62 4.51
C ALA A 311 -15.67 16.52 4.01
N PRO A 312 -16.06 17.14 2.87
CA PRO A 312 -17.44 17.08 2.37
C PRO A 312 -17.91 15.67 1.95
N VAL A 313 -16.98 14.75 1.64
CA VAL A 313 -17.32 13.37 1.28
C VAL A 313 -17.74 12.57 2.51
N LEU A 314 -17.04 12.79 3.61
CA LEU A 314 -17.23 12.04 4.85
C LEU A 314 -18.35 12.65 5.70
N ASP A 315 -18.38 13.97 5.81
CA ASP A 315 -19.41 14.71 6.54
C ASP A 315 -19.79 15.98 5.76
N PRO A 316 -20.85 15.93 4.92
CA PRO A 316 -21.33 17.09 4.18
C PRO A 316 -21.76 18.28 5.07
N GLU A 317 -22.05 18.04 6.34
CA GLU A 317 -22.39 19.08 7.32
C GLU A 317 -21.19 19.46 8.23
N GLY A 318 -20.07 18.74 8.08
CA GLY A 318 -18.85 18.88 8.86
C GLY A 318 -18.05 20.13 8.51
N GLY A 319 -17.18 20.53 9.44
CA GLY A 319 -16.16 21.55 9.17
C GLY A 319 -14.99 20.98 8.36
N GLU A 320 -14.04 21.86 8.02
CA GLU A 320 -12.75 21.47 7.39
C GLU A 320 -11.96 20.45 8.26
N ASP A 321 -12.28 20.35 9.55
CA ASP A 321 -11.69 19.45 10.53
C ASP A 321 -12.39 18.08 10.64
N ALA A 322 -13.42 17.80 9.83
CA ALA A 322 -14.25 16.62 10.01
C ALA A 322 -13.48 15.29 9.98
N LEU A 323 -12.53 15.15 9.05
CA LEU A 323 -11.71 13.93 8.93
C LEU A 323 -10.74 13.80 10.10
N CYS A 324 -10.06 14.88 10.48
CA CYS A 324 -9.19 14.91 11.66
C CYS A 324 -9.94 14.57 12.96
N ALA A 325 -11.14 15.14 13.14
CA ALA A 325 -11.99 14.84 14.29
C ALA A 325 -12.44 13.38 14.31
N LEU A 326 -12.70 12.77 13.14
CA LEU A 326 -13.05 11.36 13.02
C LEU A 326 -11.87 10.44 13.37
N ILE A 327 -10.68 10.73 12.85
CA ILE A 327 -9.44 9.99 13.13
C ILE A 327 -9.11 10.07 14.62
N LEU A 328 -9.12 11.27 15.20
CA LEU A 328 -8.87 11.47 16.62
C LEU A 328 -9.87 10.69 17.49
N GLN A 329 -11.14 10.65 17.12
CA GLN A 329 -12.15 9.90 17.86
C GLN A 329 -12.02 8.38 17.70
N THR A 330 -11.53 7.91 16.55
CA THR A 330 -11.51 6.49 16.20
C THR A 330 -10.21 5.81 16.61
N VAL A 331 -9.07 6.44 16.29
CA VAL A 331 -7.72 5.89 16.51
C VAL A 331 -6.89 6.68 17.52
N GLY A 332 -7.34 7.88 17.92
CA GLY A 332 -6.64 8.70 18.91
C GLY A 332 -5.42 9.44 18.37
N VAL A 333 -5.30 9.57 17.04
CA VAL A 333 -4.25 10.33 16.36
C VAL A 333 -4.80 11.69 15.95
N ASP A 334 -4.06 12.75 16.22
CA ASP A 334 -4.42 14.12 15.85
C ASP A 334 -3.79 14.46 14.50
N CYS A 335 -4.43 15.36 13.74
CA CYS A 335 -3.81 15.89 12.52
C CYS A 335 -2.68 16.84 12.87
N GLU A 336 -1.72 16.94 11.96
CA GLU A 336 -0.59 17.85 12.06
C GLU A 336 -0.75 19.04 11.10
N PRO A 337 -0.01 20.14 11.34
CA PRO A 337 0.11 21.19 10.34
C PRO A 337 0.76 20.71 9.05
N CYS A 338 0.12 20.99 7.92
CA CYS A 338 0.70 20.80 6.58
C CYS A 338 1.98 21.61 6.42
N ASN A 339 1.98 22.84 6.94
CA ASN A 339 3.08 23.76 6.78
C ASN A 339 3.82 24.08 8.09
N ASP A 340 5.09 24.46 7.94
CA ASP A 340 6.00 24.77 9.06
C ASP A 340 5.49 25.86 10.02
N ASP A 341 4.61 26.75 9.55
CA ASP A 341 4.09 27.86 10.35
C ASP A 341 2.88 27.51 11.22
N GLY A 342 2.34 26.29 11.09
CA GLY A 342 1.24 25.80 11.91
C GLY A 342 -0.14 26.30 11.49
N THR A 343 -0.28 26.97 10.34
CA THR A 343 -1.54 27.62 9.94
C THR A 343 -2.53 26.69 9.26
N GLU A 344 -2.07 25.52 8.80
CA GLU A 344 -2.92 24.52 8.12
C GLU A 344 -2.94 23.18 8.89
N PRO A 345 -3.60 23.08 10.06
CA PRO A 345 -3.54 21.92 10.99
C PRO A 345 -4.34 20.69 10.52
N PHE A 346 -4.41 20.44 9.21
CA PHE A 346 -5.32 19.45 8.61
C PHE A 346 -4.58 18.42 7.75
N CYS A 347 -3.27 18.27 7.94
CA CYS A 347 -2.52 17.22 7.28
C CYS A 347 -2.46 15.96 8.10
N LEU A 348 -2.46 14.85 7.38
CA LEU A 348 -2.28 13.51 7.91
C LEU A 348 -1.02 12.93 7.27
N ASP A 349 -0.04 12.57 8.10
CA ASP A 349 1.06 11.72 7.64
C ASP A 349 0.51 10.35 7.28
N LEU A 350 0.82 9.88 6.08
CA LEU A 350 0.37 8.61 5.57
C LEU A 350 1.61 7.80 5.20
N VAL A 351 1.78 6.64 5.80
CA VAL A 351 2.82 5.67 5.43
C VAL A 351 2.14 4.33 5.16
N ILE A 352 2.26 3.89 3.90
CA ILE A 352 1.79 2.59 3.45
C ILE A 352 3.02 1.82 2.97
N GLU A 353 3.25 0.66 3.58
CA GLU A 353 4.36 -0.24 3.24
C GLU A 353 3.85 -1.48 2.49
N ASP A 354 4.78 -2.26 1.95
CA ASP A 354 4.50 -3.52 1.26
C ASP A 354 3.48 -3.41 0.11
N ILE A 355 3.40 -2.25 -0.55
CA ILE A 355 2.51 -2.03 -1.68
C ILE A 355 2.98 -2.87 -2.87
N PRO A 356 2.14 -3.76 -3.41
CA PRO A 356 2.46 -4.44 -4.65
C PRO A 356 2.19 -3.51 -5.84
N GLY A 357 3.10 -3.51 -6.81
CA GLY A 357 2.91 -2.87 -8.11
C GLY A 357 2.63 -3.91 -9.17
N VAL A 358 1.40 -4.03 -9.66
CA VAL A 358 1.02 -5.07 -10.63
C VAL A 358 1.05 -4.50 -12.05
N ARG A 359 1.72 -5.18 -12.98
CA ARG A 359 1.69 -4.78 -14.39
C ARG A 359 0.29 -4.87 -14.97
N VAL A 360 -0.10 -3.84 -15.74
CA VAL A 360 -1.38 -3.82 -16.47
C VAL A 360 -1.13 -4.08 -17.95
N ASP A 361 -1.46 -5.28 -18.41
CA ASP A 361 -1.22 -5.69 -19.80
C ASP A 361 -2.07 -4.92 -20.83
N GLY A 362 -1.40 -4.42 -21.87
CA GLY A 362 -2.05 -3.73 -22.99
C GLY A 362 -2.49 -2.29 -22.69
N LEU A 363 -2.27 -1.81 -21.46
CA LEU A 363 -2.49 -0.43 -21.09
C LEU A 363 -1.26 0.43 -21.43
N SER A 364 -1.50 1.66 -21.84
CA SER A 364 -0.47 2.66 -22.08
C SER A 364 -0.95 4.02 -21.57
N ILE A 365 -0.10 4.72 -20.84
CA ILE A 365 -0.39 6.10 -20.42
C ILE A 365 0.09 7.03 -21.53
N THR A 366 -0.83 7.82 -22.09
CA THR A 366 -0.50 8.91 -23.02
C THR A 366 -0.54 10.21 -22.23
N PRO A 367 0.47 11.09 -22.34
CA PRO A 367 0.42 12.41 -21.71
C PRO A 367 -0.87 13.13 -22.09
N THR A 368 -1.64 13.53 -21.08
CA THR A 368 -2.91 14.25 -21.22
C THR A 368 -2.80 15.52 -20.40
N THR A 369 -2.91 16.65 -21.07
CA THR A 369 -2.99 17.97 -20.45
C THR A 369 -4.45 18.44 -20.38
N CYS A 370 -4.73 19.44 -19.57
CA CYS A 370 -6.05 20.07 -19.56
C CYS A 370 -6.49 20.59 -20.96
N VAL A 371 -5.54 21.02 -21.81
CA VAL A 371 -5.81 21.42 -23.20
C VAL A 371 -6.32 20.24 -24.04
N ASP A 372 -5.79 19.03 -23.81
CA ASP A 372 -6.24 17.82 -24.50
C ASP A 372 -7.65 17.41 -24.07
N ILE A 373 -7.97 17.56 -22.78
CA ILE A 373 -9.30 17.30 -22.21
C ILE A 373 -10.33 18.25 -22.85
N ILE A 374 -10.04 19.55 -22.87
CA ILE A 374 -10.86 20.58 -23.50
C ILE A 374 -11.05 20.31 -24.99
N ASN A 375 -9.97 20.01 -25.72
CA ASN A 375 -10.04 19.76 -27.15
C ASN A 375 -10.88 18.52 -27.48
N SER A 376 -10.81 17.49 -26.63
CA SER A 376 -11.63 16.29 -26.76
C SER A 376 -13.11 16.63 -26.62
N PHE A 377 -13.47 17.43 -25.62
CA PHE A 377 -14.83 17.92 -25.45
C PHE A 377 -15.30 18.81 -26.60
N VAL A 378 -14.49 19.79 -27.05
CA VAL A 378 -14.83 20.68 -28.16
C VAL A 378 -15.04 19.91 -29.47
N ALA A 379 -14.31 18.80 -29.66
CA ALA A 379 -14.38 18.00 -30.88
C ALA A 379 -15.70 17.22 -31.02
N ASP A 380 -16.26 16.68 -29.93
CA ASP A 380 -17.44 15.81 -29.98
C ASP A 380 -18.64 16.27 -29.15
N GLY A 381 -18.46 17.23 -28.24
CA GLY A 381 -19.47 17.83 -27.38
C GLY A 381 -19.93 16.96 -26.21
N THR A 382 -19.23 15.86 -25.90
CA THR A 382 -19.65 14.89 -24.87
C THR A 382 -18.50 14.29 -24.06
N THR A 383 -17.33 14.05 -24.66
CA THR A 383 -16.18 13.45 -23.98
C THR A 383 -15.62 14.44 -22.97
N CYS A 384 -15.45 14.00 -21.73
CA CYS A 384 -14.90 14.81 -20.65
C CYS A 384 -15.65 16.12 -20.38
N GLN A 385 -16.96 16.18 -20.63
CA GLN A 385 -17.75 17.40 -20.41
C GLN A 385 -17.58 17.95 -18.98
N GLU A 386 -17.75 17.11 -17.97
CA GLU A 386 -17.66 17.55 -16.56
C GLU A 386 -16.26 18.07 -16.21
N ALA A 387 -15.20 17.38 -16.66
CA ALA A 387 -13.83 17.82 -16.46
C ALA A 387 -13.52 19.12 -17.22
N ALA A 388 -13.96 19.24 -18.48
CA ALA A 388 -13.76 20.44 -19.28
C ALA A 388 -14.49 21.66 -18.70
N GLU A 389 -15.72 21.47 -18.19
CA GLU A 389 -16.49 22.50 -17.48
C GLU A 389 -15.79 22.93 -16.19
N ALA A 390 -15.09 22.04 -15.49
CA ALA A 390 -14.32 22.39 -14.29
C ALA A 390 -13.13 23.32 -14.57
N TYR A 391 -12.55 23.28 -15.78
CA TYR A 391 -11.51 24.23 -16.21
C TYR A 391 -12.07 25.56 -16.73
N ASP A 392 -13.35 25.60 -17.06
CA ASP A 392 -14.07 26.77 -17.58
C ASP A 392 -14.70 27.56 -16.41
N ALA A 393 -13.84 28.26 -15.66
CA ALA A 393 -14.25 29.00 -14.48
C ALA A 393 -15.19 30.20 -14.78
N ASP A 394 -15.40 30.57 -16.04
CA ASP A 394 -16.31 31.64 -16.48
C ASP A 394 -17.56 31.17 -17.24
N ALA A 395 -17.62 29.91 -17.70
CA ALA A 395 -18.84 29.32 -18.25
C ALA A 395 -20.01 29.32 -17.26
N ASP A 396 -19.76 29.34 -15.94
CA ASP A 396 -20.81 29.47 -14.92
C ASP A 396 -21.50 30.85 -14.95
N ALA A 397 -20.83 31.88 -15.48
CA ALA A 397 -21.30 33.26 -15.49
C ALA A 397 -22.14 33.61 -16.73
N ASP A 398 -21.90 32.97 -17.87
CA ASP A 398 -22.63 33.25 -19.12
C ASP A 398 -23.25 32.02 -19.82
N GLY A 399 -22.93 30.80 -19.36
CA GLY A 399 -23.42 29.55 -19.93
C GLY A 399 -22.87 29.26 -21.34
N VAL A 400 -21.77 29.92 -21.73
CA VAL A 400 -21.11 29.74 -23.02
C VAL A 400 -19.67 29.29 -22.77
N LEU A 401 -19.35 28.10 -23.25
CA LEU A 401 -17.97 27.63 -23.37
C LEU A 401 -17.31 28.46 -24.49
N ASP A 402 -16.78 29.63 -24.14
CA ASP A 402 -16.25 30.59 -25.11
C ASP A 402 -14.79 30.31 -25.49
N GLY A 403 -14.17 29.35 -24.79
CA GLY A 403 -12.82 28.86 -25.04
C GLY A 403 -11.72 29.61 -24.29
N THR A 404 -12.05 30.50 -23.35
CA THR A 404 -11.05 31.04 -22.43
C THR A 404 -10.88 30.15 -21.21
N TYR A 405 -9.77 29.41 -21.16
CA TYR A 405 -9.42 28.54 -20.03
C TYR A 405 -8.25 29.13 -19.24
N PRO A 406 -8.49 30.15 -18.39
CA PRO A 406 -7.42 30.81 -17.64
C PRO A 406 -6.74 29.88 -16.63
N GLY A 407 -7.42 28.79 -16.22
CA GLY A 407 -6.90 27.76 -15.32
C GLY A 407 -6.01 26.73 -16.00
N CYS A 408 -6.00 26.68 -17.33
CA CYS A 408 -5.05 25.87 -18.09
C CYS A 408 -3.78 26.67 -18.36
N PRO A 409 -2.66 26.43 -17.64
CA PRO A 409 -1.40 27.01 -18.06
C PRO A 409 -1.13 26.59 -19.51
N ALA A 410 -0.87 27.58 -20.37
CA ALA A 410 -0.53 27.31 -21.76
C ALA A 410 0.76 26.51 -21.80
N TYR A 411 0.64 25.19 -22.00
CA TYR A 411 1.79 24.31 -22.15
C TYR A 411 2.63 24.78 -23.34
N PRO A 412 3.91 25.15 -23.14
CA PRO A 412 4.75 25.63 -24.23
C PRO A 412 5.19 24.45 -25.10
N GLY A 413 4.29 23.94 -25.96
CA GLY A 413 4.62 22.80 -26.83
C GLY A 413 3.52 22.21 -27.70
N SER A 414 2.26 22.62 -27.55
CA SER A 414 1.16 22.21 -28.44
C SER A 414 1.08 23.00 -29.75
#